data_AF-A0A0A9CCQ9-F1
#
_entry.id   AF-A0A0A9CCQ9-F1
#
_cell.length_a   1.000
_cell.length_b   1.000
_cell.length_c   1.000
_cell.angle_alpha   90.00
_cell.angle_beta   90.00
_cell.angle_gamma   90.00
#
_symmetry.space_group_name_H-M   'P 1'
#
loop_
_entity.id
_entity.type
_entity.pdbx_description
1 polymer ?
#
loop_
_entity_poly.entity_id
_entity_poly.type
_entity_poly.pdbx_seq_one_letter_code
_entity_poly.pdbx_strand_id
1 'polypeptide(L)'
;MKERILRYIDNKKEHWYPGAMVVLRDVDDTNKLKVSIWLRHTLNFQDMGMRFVRRELVLQEMIKVLKDLDIEYRMLPLDVNVRNVPPIQSTRMPTTWSYS
;
A
#
# COMPACT_ATOMS: atom_id res chain seq x y z
N MET A 1 8.79 7.78 -9.49
CA MET A 1 7.38 7.36 -9.34
C MET A 1 6.53 7.69 -10.56
N LYS A 2 6.25 8.99 -10.81
CA LYS A 2 5.36 9.46 -11.90
C LYS A 2 5.65 8.81 -13.26
N GLU A 3 6.90 8.86 -13.70
CA GLU A 3 7.30 8.31 -15.00
C GLU A 3 7.12 6.80 -15.11
N ARG A 4 7.36 6.04 -14.03
CA ARG A 4 7.17 4.57 -14.03
C ARG A 4 5.69 4.22 -14.23
N ILE A 5 4.80 4.94 -13.55
CA ILE A 5 3.35 4.77 -13.67
C ILE A 5 2.87 5.17 -15.08
N LEU A 6 3.35 6.31 -15.60
CA LEU A 6 2.99 6.75 -16.96
C LEU A 6 3.44 5.73 -18.02
N ARG A 7 4.69 5.25 -17.95
CA ARG A 7 5.20 4.20 -18.85
C ARG A 7 4.36 2.93 -18.78
N TYR A 8 3.96 2.50 -17.58
CA TYR A 8 3.09 1.33 -17.43
C TYR A 8 1.73 1.51 -18.13
N ILE A 9 1.11 2.68 -17.98
CA ILE A 9 -0.17 3.00 -18.62
C ILE A 9 -0.01 3.05 -20.14
N ASP A 10 1.01 3.75 -20.64
CA ASP A 10 1.26 3.91 -22.09
C ASP A 10 1.60 2.58 -22.78
N ASN A 11 2.20 1.64 -22.04
CA ASN A 11 2.46 0.28 -22.52
C ASN A 11 1.18 -0.56 -22.65
N LYS A 12 0.14 -0.28 -21.86
CA LYS A 12 -1.15 -1.01 -21.84
C LYS A 12 -2.22 -0.37 -22.72
N LYS A 13 -1.92 -0.31 -24.01
CA LYS A 13 -2.80 0.27 -25.05
C LYS A 13 -4.15 -0.45 -25.19
N GLU A 14 -4.25 -1.71 -24.75
CA GLU A 14 -5.51 -2.44 -24.74
C GLU A 14 -6.56 -1.84 -23.79
N HIS A 15 -6.13 -1.13 -22.74
CA HIS A 15 -7.01 -0.68 -21.66
C HIS A 15 -7.20 0.85 -21.64
N TRP A 16 -6.17 1.61 -22.04
CA TRP A 16 -6.15 3.07 -21.94
C TRP A 16 -5.61 3.72 -23.21
N TYR A 17 -6.15 4.91 -23.49
CA TYR A 17 -5.57 5.80 -24.49
C TYR A 17 -4.31 6.48 -23.94
N PRO A 18 -3.35 6.85 -24.81
CA PRO A 18 -2.19 7.62 -24.40
C PRO A 18 -2.59 8.99 -23.87
N GLY A 19 -1.72 9.58 -23.05
CA GLY A 19 -1.95 10.91 -22.47
C GLY A 19 -2.60 10.88 -21.08
N ALA A 20 -2.38 9.81 -20.32
CA ALA A 20 -2.73 9.79 -18.91
C ALA A 20 -1.97 10.89 -18.14
N MET A 21 -2.61 11.44 -17.10
CA MET A 21 -1.99 12.43 -16.23
C MET A 21 -1.86 11.87 -14.82
N VAL A 22 -0.64 11.90 -14.28
CA VAL A 22 -0.34 11.56 -12.89
C VAL A 22 0.19 12.81 -12.21
N VAL A 23 -0.53 13.29 -11.19
CA VAL A 23 -0.18 14.48 -10.42
C VAL A 23 -0.12 14.11 -8.95
N LEU A 24 1.01 14.43 -8.33
CA LEU A 24 1.14 14.41 -6.88
C LEU A 24 0.56 15.72 -6.36
N ARG A 25 -0.56 15.65 -5.65
CA ARG A 25 -1.29 16.85 -5.23
C ARG A 25 -0.67 17.48 -4.01
N ASP A 26 -0.54 16.70 -2.94
CA ASP A 26 -0.10 17.22 -1.65
C ASP A 26 0.39 16.10 -0.73
N VAL A 27 1.12 16.49 0.31
CA VAL A 27 1.49 15.64 1.44
C VAL A 27 0.77 16.16 2.68
N ASP A 28 -0.37 15.53 2.99
CA ASP A 28 -1.18 15.84 4.16
C ASP A 28 -0.53 15.29 5.44
N ASP A 29 -0.61 16.05 6.54
CA ASP A 29 -0.23 15.64 7.90
C ASP A 29 1.16 14.96 8.01
N THR A 30 2.10 15.31 7.12
CA THR A 30 3.44 14.69 6.95
C THR A 30 3.48 13.19 6.62
N ASN A 31 2.37 12.47 6.72
CA ASN A 31 2.30 11.00 6.63
C ASN A 31 1.41 10.48 5.49
N LYS A 32 0.65 11.35 4.81
CA LYS A 32 -0.30 10.94 3.77
C LYS A 32 0.07 11.58 2.45
N LEU A 33 0.25 10.76 1.42
CA LEU A 33 0.55 11.21 0.07
C LEU A 33 -0.70 11.18 -0.80
N LYS A 34 -1.14 12.34 -1.30
CA LYS A 34 -2.29 12.43 -2.23
C LYS A 34 -1.81 12.40 -3.68
N VAL A 35 -2.22 11.37 -4.41
CA VAL A 35 -1.95 11.24 -5.86
C VAL A 35 -3.26 11.24 -6.61
N SER A 36 -3.32 11.98 -7.71
CA SER A 36 -4.44 11.96 -8.65
C SER A 36 -3.97 11.46 -10.00
N ILE A 37 -4.68 10.45 -10.51
CA ILE A 37 -4.41 9.79 -11.77
C ILE A 37 -5.64 9.93 -12.66
N TRP A 38 -5.49 10.61 -13.80
CA TRP A 38 -6.52 10.70 -14.83
C TRP A 38 -6.19 9.72 -15.96
N LEU A 39 -7.09 8.77 -16.15
CA LEU A 39 -6.99 7.72 -17.17
C LEU A 39 -8.17 7.86 -18.13
N ARG A 40 -7.91 7.69 -19.43
CA ARG A 40 -8.95 7.61 -20.45
C ARG A 40 -9.08 6.16 -20.91
N HIS A 41 -10.20 5.51 -20.58
CA HIS A 41 -10.44 4.12 -20.95
C HIS A 41 -10.74 3.97 -22.45
N THR A 42 -10.25 2.90 -23.07
CA THR A 42 -10.55 2.54 -24.47
C THR A 42 -11.89 1.82 -24.61
N LEU A 43 -12.17 0.89 -23.68
CA LEU A 43 -13.41 0.10 -23.68
C LEU A 43 -14.57 0.80 -22.97
N ASN A 44 -15.78 0.27 -23.21
CA ASN A 44 -17.03 0.72 -22.64
C ASN A 44 -16.93 0.96 -21.11
N PHE A 45 -17.51 2.07 -20.67
CA PHE A 45 -17.53 2.53 -19.27
C PHE A 45 -18.72 1.97 -18.48
N GLN A 46 -19.75 1.45 -19.17
CA GLN A 46 -21.00 1.01 -18.56
C GLN A 46 -20.83 -0.25 -17.68
N ASP A 47 -19.85 -1.10 -17.96
CA ASP A 47 -19.49 -2.21 -17.09
C ASP A 47 -18.54 -1.74 -15.99
N MET A 48 -19.10 -1.50 -14.81
CA MET A 48 -18.33 -1.04 -13.64
C MET A 48 -17.37 -2.12 -13.12
N GLY A 49 -17.72 -3.41 -13.21
CA GLY A 49 -16.87 -4.51 -12.74
C GLY A 49 -15.55 -4.56 -13.52
N MET A 50 -15.66 -4.62 -14.85
CA MET A 50 -14.47 -4.59 -15.72
C MET A 50 -13.67 -3.28 -15.62
N ARG A 51 -14.35 -2.17 -15.29
CA ARG A 51 -13.67 -0.88 -15.03
C ARG A 51 -12.83 -0.94 -13.76
N PHE A 52 -13.35 -1.50 -12.67
CA PHE A 52 -12.61 -1.62 -11.41
C PHE A 52 -11.44 -2.60 -11.52
N VAL A 53 -11.61 -3.74 -12.20
CA VAL A 53 -10.52 -4.68 -12.46
C VAL A 53 -9.36 -3.99 -13.20
N ARG A 54 -9.65 -3.18 -14.23
CA ARG A 54 -8.60 -2.39 -14.90
C ARG A 54 -7.94 -1.37 -13.97
N ARG A 55 -8.72 -0.69 -13.12
CA ARG A 55 -8.17 0.26 -12.14
C ARG A 55 -7.28 -0.42 -11.10
N GLU A 56 -7.63 -1.63 -10.69
CA GLU A 56 -6.82 -2.44 -9.78
C GLU A 56 -5.42 -2.69 -10.34
N LEU A 57 -5.30 -2.97 -11.64
CA LEU A 57 -3.99 -3.16 -12.28
C LEU A 57 -3.06 -1.94 -12.13
N VAL A 58 -3.62 -0.73 -12.16
CA VAL A 58 -2.85 0.50 -11.96
C VAL A 58 -2.50 0.68 -10.48
N LEU A 59 -3.41 0.33 -9.57
CA LEU A 59 -3.13 0.36 -8.13
C LEU A 59 -2.03 -0.64 -7.73
N GLN A 60 -2.06 -1.85 -8.26
CA GLN A 60 -1.03 -2.85 -8.01
C GLN A 60 0.35 -2.38 -8.48
N GLU A 61 0.43 -1.78 -9.67
CA GLU A 61 1.68 -1.21 -10.16
C GLU A 61 2.14 -0.01 -9.31
N MET A 62 1.21 0.85 -8.88
CA MET A 62 1.52 1.96 -7.98
C MET A 62 2.09 1.46 -6.65
N ILE A 63 1.54 0.38 -6.08
CA ILE A 63 2.04 -0.23 -4.85
C ILE A 63 3.47 -0.74 -5.05
N LYS A 64 3.77 -1.41 -6.17
CA LYS A 64 5.14 -1.86 -6.48
C LYS A 64 6.10 -0.68 -6.56
N VAL A 65 5.74 0.37 -7.31
CA VAL A 65 6.57 1.57 -7.45
C VAL A 65 6.78 2.29 -6.12
N LEU A 66 5.78 2.32 -5.23
CA LEU A 66 5.91 2.89 -3.89
C LEU A 66 6.87 2.07 -3.02
N LYS A 67 6.73 0.74 -3.04
CA LYS A 67 7.61 -0.18 -2.32
C LYS A 67 9.07 -0.09 -2.80
N ASP A 68 9.29 0.00 -4.11
CA ASP A 68 10.64 0.16 -4.69
C ASP A 68 11.32 1.48 -4.30
N LEU A 69 10.54 2.46 -3.83
CA LEU A 69 11.03 3.76 -3.36
C LEU A 69 11.11 3.82 -1.83
N ASP A 70 10.97 2.69 -1.14
CA ASP A 70 10.90 2.57 0.32
C ASP A 70 9.80 3.43 0.95
N ILE A 71 8.71 3.70 0.20
CA ILE A 71 7.53 4.41 0.70
C ILE A 71 6.54 3.36 1.21
N GLU A 72 6.63 3.08 2.51
CA GLU A 72 5.81 2.09 3.17
C GLU A 72 4.50 2.66 3.70
N TYR A 73 3.43 1.86 3.63
CA TYR A 73 2.20 2.16 4.34
C TYR A 73 2.33 1.74 5.81
N ARG A 74 2.53 2.72 6.69
CA ARG A 74 2.54 2.49 8.13
C ARG A 74 1.14 2.61 8.70
N MET A 75 0.66 1.52 9.30
CA MET A 75 -0.59 1.56 10.06
C MET A 75 -0.39 2.37 11.34
N LEU A 76 -1.46 2.99 11.83
CA LEU A 76 -1.45 3.62 13.15
C LEU A 76 -1.09 2.57 14.21
N PRO A 77 -0.34 2.95 15.26
CA PRO A 77 -0.02 2.03 16.34
C PRO A 77 -1.32 1.52 16.96
N LEU A 78 -1.41 0.20 17.14
CA LEU A 78 -2.55 -0.45 17.78
C LEU A 78 -2.12 -0.88 19.19
N ASP A 79 -2.81 -0.38 20.21
CA ASP A 79 -2.61 -0.82 21.58
C ASP A 79 -3.16 -2.24 21.76
N VAL A 80 -2.26 -3.19 22.03
CA VAL A 80 -2.61 -4.59 22.26
C VAL A 80 -2.43 -4.92 23.74
N ASN A 81 -3.53 -5.27 24.42
CA ASN A 81 -3.50 -5.75 25.80
C ASN A 81 -3.55 -7.28 25.83
N VAL A 82 -2.43 -7.91 26.18
CA VAL A 82 -2.34 -9.38 26.27
C VAL A 82 -2.78 -9.84 27.66
N ARG A 83 -3.98 -10.44 27.75
CA ARG A 83 -4.56 -10.89 29.03
C ARG A 83 -4.17 -12.32 29.42
N ASN A 84 -3.92 -13.19 28.43
CA ASN A 84 -3.49 -14.55 28.64
C ASN A 84 -2.19 -14.79 27.88
N VAL A 85 -1.07 -14.67 28.56
CA VAL A 85 0.18 -15.27 28.10
C VAL A 85 0.18 -16.74 28.52
N PRO A 86 0.46 -17.70 27.62
CA PRO A 86 0.75 -19.06 28.04
C PRO A 86 1.92 -19.02 29.05
N PRO A 87 1.97 -19.95 30.02
CA PRO A 87 3.02 -19.95 31.03
C PRO A 87 4.37 -19.97 30.33
N ILE A 88 5.10 -18.86 30.44
CA ILE A 88 6.47 -18.75 29.96
C ILE A 88 7.27 -19.65 30.90
N GLN A 89 7.52 -20.88 30.46
CA GLN A 89 8.48 -21.76 31.12
C GLN A 89 9.86 -21.15 30.91
N SER A 90 10.26 -20.31 31.87
CA SER A 90 11.61 -19.79 31.94
C SER A 90 12.58 -20.95 32.00
N THR A 91 13.51 -21.05 31.04
CA THR A 91 14.66 -21.97 31.13
C THR A 91 15.65 -21.54 32.22
N ARG A 92 15.41 -20.39 32.86
CA ARG A 92 16.25 -19.87 33.94
C ARG A 92 16.04 -20.70 35.19
N MET A 93 17.12 -21.26 35.70
CA MET A 93 17.15 -21.95 37.00
C MET A 93 16.56 -21.04 38.09
N PRO A 94 15.68 -21.55 38.98
CA PRO A 94 15.13 -20.76 40.09
C PRO A 94 16.27 -20.27 41.00
N THR A 95 16.14 -19.03 41.47
CA THR A 95 17.14 -18.40 42.35
C THR A 95 17.16 -19.08 43.72
N THR A 96 18.33 -19.55 44.16
CA THR A 96 18.55 -20.22 45.46
C THR A 96 18.61 -19.26 46.65
N TRP A 97 18.03 -18.08 46.55
CA TRP A 97 18.08 -17.10 47.64
C TRP A 97 17.02 -17.47 48.68
N SER A 98 17.46 -18.03 49.80
CA SER A 98 16.65 -18.16 51.01
C SER A 98 16.54 -16.79 51.68
N TYR A 99 15.35 -16.18 51.67
CA TYR A 99 15.08 -15.09 52.60
C TYR A 99 14.94 -15.71 54.00
N SER A 100 15.84 -15.32 54.90
CA SER A 100 15.79 -15.64 56.34
C SER A 100 14.72 -14.83 57.04
#